data_AF-A0A958C1B4-F1
#
_entry.id   AF-A0A958C1B4-F1
#
_cell.length_a   1.000
_cell.length_b   1.000
_cell.length_c   1.000
_cell.angle_alpha   90.00
_cell.angle_beta   90.00
_cell.angle_gamma   90.00
#
_symmetry.space_group_name_H-M   'P 1'
#
loop_
_entity.id
_entity.type
_entity.pdbx_description
1 polymer ?
#
loop_
_entity_poly.entity_id
_entity_poly.type
_entity_poly.pdbx_seq_one_letter_code
_entity_poly.pdbx_strand_id
1 'polypeptide(L)' 'TVDALAAAGQSEVLKAWEGLGYYSRARNLHKAAKLVAARHEGQLPA' A
#
# COMPACT_ATOMS: atom_id res chain seq x y z
N THR A 1 4.00 -8.57 -3.00
CA THR A 1 3.41 -8.11 -4.28
C THR A 1 2.47 -6.95 -4.01
N VAL A 2 1.93 -6.29 -5.06
CA VAL A 2 0.93 -5.23 -4.90
C VAL A 2 -0.31 -5.75 -4.16
N ASP A 3 -0.77 -6.96 -4.49
CA ASP A 3 -1.94 -7.57 -3.85
C ASP A 3 -1.74 -7.84 -2.36
N ALA A 4 -0.54 -8.31 -1.98
CA ALA A 4 -0.21 -8.53 -0.56
C ALA A 4 -0.24 -7.21 0.22
N LEU A 5 0.28 -6.13 -0.37
CA LEU A 5 0.24 -4.80 0.25
C LEU A 5 -1.18 -4.22 0.30
N ALA A 6 -2.01 -4.52 -0.71
CA ALA A 6 -3.40 -4.10 -0.76
C ALA A 6 -4.28 -4.81 0.29
N ALA A 7 -4.02 -6.11 0.51
CA ALA A 7 -4.75 -6.94 1.46
C ALA A 7 -4.36 -6.71 2.93
N ALA A 8 -3.13 -6.24 3.19
CA ALA A 8 -2.63 -5.99 4.54
C ALA A 8 -3.47 -4.96 5.31
N GLY A 9 -3.46 -5.07 6.64
CA GLY A 9 -4.05 -4.07 7.52
C GLY A 9 -3.27 -2.75 7.49
N GLN A 10 -3.93 -1.60 7.63
CA GLN A 10 -3.22 -0.32 7.68
C GLN A 10 -2.22 -0.27 8.85
N SER A 11 -2.58 -0.83 10.01
CA SER A 11 -1.69 -0.92 11.19
C SER A 11 -0.42 -1.71 10.89
N GLU A 12 -0.51 -2.84 10.18
CA GLU A 12 0.63 -3.65 9.76
C GLU A 12 1.55 -2.87 8.83
N VAL A 13 0.97 -2.13 7.86
CA VAL A 13 1.75 -1.28 6.95
C VAL A 13 2.45 -0.15 7.71
N LEU A 14 1.78 0.51 8.66
CA LEU A 14 2.40 1.57 9.45
C LEU A 14 3.49 1.02 10.38
N LYS A 15 3.30 -0.19 10.92
CA LYS A 15 4.30 -0.88 11.74
C LYS A 15 5.55 -1.23 10.92
N ALA A 16 5.37 -1.73 9.70
CA ALA A 16 6.48 -1.97 8.78
C ALA A 16 7.19 -0.68 8.32
N TRP A 17 6.52 0.47 8.44
CA TRP A 17 7.05 1.79 8.08
C TRP A 17 7.68 2.56 9.25
N GLU A 18 7.71 1.97 10.45
CA GLU A 18 8.20 2.61 11.66
C GLU A 18 9.65 3.08 11.49
N GLY A 19 9.95 4.29 11.98
CA GLY A 19 11.30 4.90 11.88
C GLY A 19 11.62 5.58 10.54
N LEU A 20 10.84 5.38 9.48
CA LEU A 20 11.08 6.00 8.17
C LEU A 20 10.53 7.43 8.04
N GLY A 21 9.76 7.88 9.03
CA GLY A 21 9.09 9.18 9.04
C GLY A 21 8.05 9.35 7.91
N TYR A 22 7.40 10.52 7.85
CA TYR A 22 6.42 10.86 6.81
C TYR A 22 5.36 9.77 6.57
N TYR A 23 4.63 9.36 7.60
CA TYR A 23 3.61 8.31 7.54
C TYR A 23 2.47 8.55 6.54
N SER A 24 2.30 9.80 6.05
CA SER A 24 1.43 10.10 4.92
C SER A 24 1.83 9.31 3.66
N ARG A 25 3.13 9.09 3.42
CA ARG A 25 3.63 8.29 2.30
C ARG A 25 3.20 6.83 2.41
N ALA A 26 3.32 6.23 3.59
CA ALA A 26 2.88 4.86 3.85
C ALA A 26 1.38 4.67 3.59
N ARG A 27 0.55 5.59 4.10
CA ARG A 27 -0.90 5.58 3.88
C ARG A 27 -1.25 5.73 2.40
N ASN A 28 -0.60 6.65 1.70
CA ASN A 28 -0.82 6.87 0.28
C ASN A 28 -0.40 5.67 -0.57
N LEU A 29 0.75 5.06 -0.25
CA LEU A 29 1.22 3.86 -0.92
C LEU A 29 0.24 2.69 -0.74
N HIS A 30 -0.24 2.46 0.48
CA HIS A 30 -1.23 1.42 0.76
C HIS A 30 -2.56 1.68 0.03
N LYS A 31 -3.01 2.95 -0.02
CA LYS A 31 -4.18 3.36 -0.80
C LYS A 31 -3.99 3.11 -2.29
N ALA A 32 -2.81 3.42 -2.83
CA ALA A 32 -2.47 3.16 -4.23
C ALA A 32 -2.44 1.67 -4.54
N ALA A 33 -1.85 0.84 -3.66
CA ALA A 33 -1.86 -0.61 -3.81
C ALA A 33 -3.28 -1.18 -3.87
N LYS A 34 -4.18 -0.72 -2.99
CA LYS A 34 -5.61 -1.07 -3.04
C LYS A 34 -6.29 -0.68 -4.34
N LEU A 35 -5.96 0.50 -4.87
CA LEU A 35 -6.50 0.98 -6.14
C LEU A 35 -6.04 0.11 -7.31
N VAL A 36 -4.74 -0.23 -7.34
CA VAL A 36 -4.12 -1.06 -8.38
C VAL A 36 -4.68 -2.48 -8.36
N ALA A 37 -4.79 -3.10 -7.18
CA ALA A 37 -5.41 -4.41 -7.04
C ALA A 37 -6.87 -4.42 -7.50
N ALA A 38 -7.65 -3.38 -7.17
CA ALA A 38 -9.08 -3.32 -7.48
C ALA A 38 -9.40 -2.97 -8.94
N ARG A 39 -8.56 -2.16 -9.61
CA ARG A 39 -8.86 -1.60 -10.93
C ARG A 39 -7.97 -2.11 -12.05
N HIS A 40 -6.82 -2.68 -11.72
CA HIS A 40 -5.79 -3.05 -12.68
C HIS A 40 -5.27 -4.47 -12.44
N GLU A 41 -6.02 -5.32 -11.72
CA GLU A 41 -5.67 -6.73 -11.47
C GLU A 41 -4.26 -6.90 -10.89
N GLY A 42 -3.85 -5.96 -10.03
CA GLY A 42 -2.52 -5.96 -9.40
C GLY A 42 -1.39 -5.44 -10.30
N GLN A 43 -1.67 -5.07 -11.56
CA GLN A 43 -0.71 -4.53 -12.51
C GLN A 43 -0.63 -3.01 -12.44
N LEU A 44 0.58 -2.46 -12.36
CA LEU A 44 0.75 -1.00 -12.38
C LEU A 44 0.38 -0.44 -13.77
N PRO A 45 -0.44 0.63 -13.83
CA PRO A 45 -0.77 1.30 -15.09
C PRO A 45 0.48 1.99 -15.68
N ALA A 46 0.54 2.04 -17.02
CA ALA A 46 1.61 2.67 -17.80
C ALA A 46 1.50 4.20 -17.85
#